data_AF-A0A6G5AF13-F1
#
_entry.id   AF-A0A6G5AF13-F1
#
_cell.length_a   1.000
_cell.length_b   1.000
_cell.length_c   1.000
_cell.angle_alpha   90.00
_cell.angle_beta   90.00
_cell.angle_gamma   90.00
#
_symmetry.space_group_name_H-M   'P 1'
#
loop_
_entity.id
_entity.type
_entity.pdbx_description
1 polymer ?
#
loop_
_entity_poly.entity_id
_entity_poly.type
_entity_poly.pdbx_seq_one_letter_code
_entity_poly.pdbx_strand_id
1 'polypeptide(L)'
;HFMHFWTVIAGTLMTCVFYGLLACAGAALVCRYRGCDPVLSGSIKKFDQLLPFHLLKDLPSFPGLSGIFIAGVVSASISTLSSLVNSQAAVWYFDVITPFCKVRDTQVDLIVKALGCWCHCSAHGCLPTT
;
A
#
# COMPACT_ATOMS: atom_id res chain seq x y z
N HIS A 1 14.75 -5.68 25.71
CA HIS A 1 15.41 -4.38 25.43
C HIS A 1 16.25 -4.41 24.15
N PHE A 2 17.22 -5.33 24.02
CA PHE A 2 18.11 -5.42 22.84
C PHE A 2 17.38 -5.65 21.50
N MET A 3 16.35 -6.50 21.48
CA MET A 3 15.58 -6.81 20.26
C MET A 3 14.74 -5.63 19.74
N HIS A 4 14.17 -4.82 20.65
CA HIS A 4 13.42 -3.60 20.29
C HIS A 4 14.32 -2.53 19.68
N PHE A 5 15.55 -2.40 20.19
CA PHE A 5 16.53 -1.46 19.66
C PHE A 5 16.90 -1.78 18.20
N TRP A 6 17.13 -3.06 17.89
CA TRP A 6 17.41 -3.50 16.51
C TRP A 6 16.22 -3.26 15.57
N THR A 7 14.99 -3.54 16.02
CA THR A 7 13.79 -3.28 15.20
C THR A 7 13.59 -1.78 14.91
N VAL A 8 13.92 -0.91 15.85
CA VAL A 8 13.82 0.55 15.66
C VAL A 8 14.88 1.04 14.68
N ILE A 9 16.13 0.58 14.82
CA ILE A 9 17.21 0.93 13.88
C ILE A 9 16.88 0.43 12.48
N ALA A 10 16.52 -0.84 12.33
CA ALA A 10 16.19 -1.42 11.03
C ALA A 10 14.99 -0.72 10.38
N GLY A 11 13.93 -0.42 11.16
CA GLY A 11 12.75 0.28 10.67
C GLY A 11 13.04 1.72 10.24
N THR A 12 13.87 2.44 11.01
CA THR A 12 14.28 3.81 10.68
C THR A 12 15.10 3.84 9.39
N LEU A 13 16.07 2.93 9.25
CA LEU A 13 16.89 2.80 8.04
C LEU A 13 16.03 2.51 6.80
N MET A 14 15.10 1.56 6.90
CA MET A 14 14.18 1.24 5.80
C MET A 14 13.32 2.43 5.39
N THR A 15 12.83 3.20 6.37
CA THR A 15 12.03 4.40 6.11
C THR A 15 12.86 5.48 5.41
N CYS A 16 14.10 5.72 5.86
CA CYS A 16 15.01 6.67 5.23
C CYS A 16 15.32 6.30 3.77
N VAL A 17 15.60 5.01 3.50
CA VAL A 17 15.85 4.53 2.13
C VAL A 17 14.62 4.73 1.25
N PHE A 18 13.43 4.42 1.75
CA PHE A 18 12.18 4.59 1.00
C PHE A 18 11.94 6.06 0.61
N TYR A 19 12.02 6.99 1.57
CA TYR A 19 11.86 8.42 1.27
C TYR A 19 12.98 8.96 0.38
N GLY A 20 14.21 8.45 0.51
CA GLY A 20 15.32 8.80 -0.37
C GLY A 20 15.06 8.41 -1.82
N LEU A 21 14.58 7.18 -2.06
CA LEU A 21 14.21 6.70 -3.40
C LEU A 21 13.06 7.52 -4.00
N LEU A 22 12.04 7.86 -3.20
CA LEU A 22 10.94 8.73 -3.61
C LEU A 22 11.43 10.13 -4.01
N ALA A 23 12.32 10.72 -3.22
CA ALA A 23 12.90 12.03 -3.51
C ALA A 23 13.73 12.01 -4.80
N CYS A 24 14.56 10.98 -5.00
CA CYS A 24 15.31 10.79 -6.24
C CYS A 24 14.40 10.61 -7.46
N ALA A 25 13.34 9.81 -7.35
CA ALA A 25 12.35 9.63 -8.41
C ALA A 25 11.61 10.95 -8.73
N GLY A 26 11.21 11.70 -7.71
CA GLY A 26 10.62 13.03 -7.86
C GLY A 26 11.56 14.04 -8.52
N ALA A 27 12.83 14.07 -8.11
CA ALA A 27 13.83 14.92 -8.73
C ALA A 27 14.08 14.56 -10.19
N ALA A 28 14.13 13.26 -10.53
CA ALA A 28 14.26 12.78 -11.90
C ALA A 28 13.06 13.22 -12.77
N LEU A 29 11.84 13.13 -12.24
CA LEU A 29 10.63 13.63 -12.90
C LEU A 29 10.70 15.13 -13.16
N VAL A 30 11.09 15.93 -12.15
CA VAL A 30 11.22 17.39 -12.30
C VAL A 30 12.28 17.73 -13.35
N CYS A 31 13.44 17.08 -13.33
CA CYS A 31 14.48 17.29 -14.34
C CYS A 31 14.00 16.91 -15.75
N ARG A 32 13.19 15.86 -15.88
CA ARG A 32 12.69 15.38 -17.18
C ARG A 32 11.58 16.24 -17.77
N TYR A 33 10.72 16.82 -16.93
CA TYR A 33 9.55 17.59 -17.35
C TYR A 33 9.74 19.12 -17.26
N ARG A 34 10.92 19.58 -16.87
CA ARG A 34 11.31 21.01 -16.74
C ARG A 34 11.02 21.92 -17.94
N GLY A 35 10.74 21.37 -19.12
CA GLY A 35 10.38 22.14 -20.32
C GLY A 35 9.14 21.63 -21.07
N CYS A 36 8.47 20.57 -20.58
CA CYS A 36 7.29 20.02 -21.24
C CYS A 36 6.43 19.28 -20.20
N ASP A 37 5.60 20.02 -19.46
CA ASP A 37 4.80 19.46 -18.38
C ASP A 37 3.61 18.64 -18.92
N PRO A 38 3.55 17.32 -18.65
CA PRO A 38 2.47 16.45 -19.12
C PRO A 38 1.13 16.77 -18.43
N VAL A 39 1.18 17.50 -17.30
CA VAL A 39 0.01 18.04 -16.59
C VAL A 39 -0.60 19.21 -17.36
N LEU A 40 0.23 20.15 -17.87
CA LEU A 40 -0.25 21.25 -18.71
C LEU A 40 -0.70 20.77 -20.09
N SER A 41 -0.06 19.74 -20.64
CA SER A 41 -0.44 19.13 -21.92
C SER A 41 -1.77 18.36 -21.88
N GLY A 42 -2.43 18.27 -20.72
CA GLY A 42 -3.72 17.57 -20.56
C GLY A 42 -3.64 16.05 -20.62
N SER A 43 -2.45 15.46 -20.64
CA SER A 43 -2.28 13.99 -20.62
C SER A 43 -2.61 13.38 -19.25
N ILE A 44 -2.62 14.18 -18.17
CA ILE A 44 -2.81 13.71 -16.79
C ILE A 44 -3.69 14.72 -16.03
N LYS A 45 -4.73 14.23 -15.34
CA LYS A 45 -5.67 15.07 -14.56
C LYS A 45 -5.18 15.43 -13.15
N LYS A 46 -4.29 14.62 -12.56
CA LYS A 46 -3.82 14.77 -11.16
C LYS A 46 -2.32 14.52 -11.05
N PHE A 47 -1.66 15.26 -10.16
CA PHE A 47 -0.22 15.08 -9.91
C PHE A 47 0.12 13.68 -9.37
N ASP A 48 -0.77 13.03 -8.62
CA ASP A 48 -0.54 11.66 -8.08
C ASP A 48 -0.38 10.59 -9.16
N GLN A 49 -0.90 10.84 -10.37
CA GLN A 49 -0.80 9.91 -11.51
C GLN A 49 0.45 10.15 -12.36
N LEU A 50 1.24 11.19 -12.07
CA LEU A 50 2.42 11.55 -12.85
C LEU A 50 3.50 10.45 -12.82
N LEU A 51 3.79 9.93 -11.63
CA LEU A 51 4.77 8.87 -11.45
C LEU A 51 4.33 7.57 -12.15
N PRO A 52 3.11 7.02 -11.94
CA PRO A 52 2.61 5.87 -12.69
C PRO A 52 2.65 6.07 -14.21
N PHE A 53 2.28 7.25 -14.70
CA PHE A 53 2.26 7.57 -16.13
C PHE A 53 3.67 7.55 -16.73
N HIS A 54 4.64 8.17 -16.05
CA HIS A 54 6.04 8.15 -16.48
C HIS A 54 6.61 6.72 -16.48
N LEU A 55 6.30 5.94 -15.45
CA LEU A 55 6.76 4.55 -15.37
C LEU A 55 6.17 3.67 -16.48
N LEU A 56 4.94 3.92 -16.89
CA LEU A 56 4.28 3.17 -17.96
C LEU A 56 4.71 3.63 -19.37
N LYS A 57 5.07 4.90 -19.56
CA LYS A 57 5.46 5.44 -20.88
C LYS A 57 6.95 5.34 -21.19
N ASP A 58 7.81 5.61 -20.21
CA ASP A 58 9.26 5.75 -20.44
C ASP A 58 10.07 4.52 -20.02
N LEU A 59 9.59 3.70 -19.07
CA LEU A 59 10.23 2.43 -18.68
C LEU A 59 9.85 1.16 -19.46
N PRO A 60 9.03 1.14 -20.54
CA PRO A 60 8.91 -0.03 -21.41
C PRO A 60 10.25 -0.50 -21.99
N SER A 61 11.22 0.41 -22.12
CA SER A 61 12.59 0.11 -22.52
C SER A 61 13.33 -0.82 -21.54
N PHE A 62 12.85 -0.93 -20.30
CA PHE A 62 13.36 -1.85 -19.28
C PHE A 62 12.23 -2.76 -18.76
N PRO A 63 11.93 -3.86 -19.49
CA PRO A 63 10.87 -4.79 -19.14
C PRO A 63 11.20 -5.50 -17.82
N GLY A 64 10.65 -5.00 -16.71
CA GLY A 64 10.84 -5.55 -15.36
C GLY A 64 10.70 -4.49 -14.28
N LEU A 65 11.18 -3.27 -14.53
CA LEU A 65 11.12 -2.16 -13.56
C LEU A 65 9.68 -1.73 -13.24
N SER A 66 8.80 -1.67 -14.25
CA SER A 66 7.38 -1.38 -14.06
C SER A 66 6.67 -2.45 -13.20
N GLY A 67 7.01 -3.73 -13.41
CA GLY A 67 6.45 -4.84 -12.65
C GLY A 67 6.87 -4.82 -11.17
N ILE A 68 8.15 -4.53 -10.89
CA ILE A 68 8.66 -4.41 -9.51
C ILE A 68 7.97 -3.24 -8.78
N PHE A 69 7.74 -2.11 -9.45
CA PHE A 69 7.04 -0.98 -8.86
C PHE A 69 5.59 -1.35 -8.46
N ILE A 70 4.84 -1.95 -9.38
CA ILE A 70 3.46 -2.37 -9.12
C ILE A 70 3.40 -3.42 -7.99
N ALA A 71 4.30 -4.41 -8.04
CA ALA A 71 4.40 -5.42 -6.99
C ALA A 71 4.70 -4.80 -5.62
N GLY A 72 5.59 -3.80 -5.56
CA GLY A 72 5.91 -3.07 -4.34
C GLY A 72 4.71 -2.31 -3.77
N VAL A 73 3.97 -1.56 -4.60
CA VAL A 73 2.78 -0.81 -4.18
C VAL A 73 1.68 -1.74 -3.67
N VAL A 74 1.44 -2.85 -4.38
CA VAL A 74 0.46 -3.86 -3.96
C VAL A 74 0.88 -4.49 -2.63
N SER A 75 2.16 -4.85 -2.47
CA SER A 75 2.67 -5.39 -1.20
C SER A 75 2.53 -4.42 -0.03
N ALA A 76 2.82 -3.13 -0.24
CA ALA A 76 2.68 -2.10 0.80
C ALA A 76 1.20 -1.89 1.20
N SER A 77 0.31 -1.95 0.22
CA SER A 77 -1.15 -1.89 0.45
C SER A 77 -1.60 -3.09 1.29
N ILE A 78 -1.17 -4.30 0.91
CA ILE A 78 -1.51 -5.55 1.61
C ILE A 78 -0.99 -5.56 3.05
N SER A 79 0.21 -5.04 3.33
CA SER A 79 0.74 -4.99 4.71
C SER A 79 -0.12 -4.10 5.61
N THR A 80 -0.52 -2.93 5.10
CA THR A 80 -1.40 -1.99 5.81
C THR A 80 -2.77 -2.61 6.07
N LEU A 81 -3.34 -3.27 5.06
CA LEU A 81 -4.62 -3.97 5.19
C LEU A 81 -4.55 -5.10 6.23
N SER A 82 -3.46 -5.87 6.25
CA SER A 82 -3.28 -6.92 7.26
C SER A 82 -3.27 -6.36 8.69
N SER A 83 -2.59 -5.23 8.92
CA SER A 83 -2.58 -4.57 10.22
C SER A 83 -3.94 -4.01 10.62
N LEU A 84 -4.70 -3.46 9.65
CA LEU A 84 -6.06 -2.95 9.88
C LEU A 84 -7.03 -4.06 10.27
N VAL A 85 -6.99 -5.20 9.59
CA VAL A 85 -7.88 -6.33 9.91
C VAL A 85 -7.50 -6.93 11.27
N ASN A 86 -6.20 -7.02 11.59
CA ASN A 86 -5.74 -7.49 12.90
C ASN A 86 -6.21 -6.58 14.05
N SER A 87 -6.11 -5.26 13.91
CA SER A 87 -6.59 -4.34 14.93
C SER A 87 -8.12 -4.33 15.03
N GLN A 88 -8.83 -4.41 13.90
CA GLN A 88 -10.28 -4.50 13.90
C GLN A 88 -10.77 -5.79 14.57
N ALA A 89 -10.14 -6.94 14.29
CA ALA A 89 -10.45 -8.19 14.98
C ALA A 89 -10.24 -8.09 16.50
N ALA A 90 -9.19 -7.39 16.94
CA ALA A 90 -8.97 -7.11 18.36
C ALA A 90 -10.08 -6.23 18.96
N VAL A 91 -10.51 -5.18 18.27
CA VAL A 91 -11.63 -4.31 18.70
C VAL A 91 -12.92 -5.14 18.83
N TRP A 92 -13.28 -5.94 17.83
CA TRP A 92 -14.43 -6.84 17.89
C TRP A 92 -14.35 -7.81 19.08
N TYR A 93 -13.15 -8.33 19.35
CA TYR A 93 -12.95 -9.22 20.49
C TYR A 93 -13.19 -8.52 21.83
N PHE A 94 -12.66 -7.31 22.02
CA PHE A 94 -12.82 -6.58 23.28
C PHE A 94 -14.23 -6.00 23.47
N ASP A 95 -14.82 -5.43 22.43
CA ASP A 95 -16.10 -4.73 22.54
C ASP A 95 -17.32 -5.67 22.51
N VAL A 96 -17.24 -6.76 21.74
CA VAL A 96 -18.39 -7.64 21.50
C VAL A 96 -18.24 -8.98 22.18
N ILE A 97 -17.07 -9.61 22.12
CA ILE A 97 -16.92 -11.02 22.51
C ILE A 97 -16.59 -11.16 24.00
N THR A 98 -15.66 -10.34 24.50
CA THR A 98 -15.22 -10.35 25.91
C THR A 98 -16.37 -10.29 26.95
N PRO A 99 -17.46 -9.53 26.76
CA PRO A 99 -18.60 -9.57 27.69
C PRO A 99 -19.42 -10.87 27.65
N PHE A 100 -19.37 -11.68 26.58
CA PHE A 100 -20.26 -12.82 26.40
C PHE A 100 -19.57 -14.20 26.29
N CYS A 101 -18.32 -14.30 25.82
CA CYS A 101 -17.60 -15.58 25.62
C CYS A 101 -16.07 -15.41 25.56
N LYS A 102 -15.31 -16.45 25.92
CA LYS A 102 -13.84 -16.49 25.78
C LYS A 102 -13.48 -17.28 24.51
N VAL A 103 -13.02 -16.61 23.46
CA VAL A 103 -12.74 -17.21 22.14
C VAL A 103 -11.26 -17.58 21.98
N ARG A 104 -10.97 -18.67 21.24
CA ARG A 104 -9.61 -19.20 21.00
C ARG A 104 -8.91 -18.50 19.83
N ASP A 105 -7.58 -18.34 19.92
CA ASP A 105 -6.74 -17.65 18.93
C ASP A 105 -6.85 -18.20 17.49
N THR A 106 -7.16 -19.49 17.33
CA THR A 106 -7.38 -20.13 16.01
C THR A 106 -8.59 -19.57 15.25
N GLN A 107 -9.54 -18.91 15.93
CA GLN A 107 -10.70 -18.28 15.27
C GLN A 107 -10.36 -16.88 14.74
N VAL A 108 -9.37 -16.20 15.32
CA VAL A 108 -8.97 -14.84 14.90
C VAL A 108 -8.37 -14.86 13.49
N ASP A 109 -7.53 -15.86 13.18
CA ASP A 109 -6.95 -16.04 11.85
C ASP A 109 -8.02 -16.33 10.78
N LEU A 110 -9.07 -17.06 11.16
CA LEU A 110 -10.22 -17.35 10.30
C LEU A 110 -11.07 -16.10 10.05
N ILE A 111 -11.26 -15.26 11.07
CA ILE A 111 -12.00 -13.99 11.00
C ILE A 111 -11.25 -12.99 10.10
N VAL A 112 -9.92 -12.91 10.22
CA VAL A 112 -9.08 -12.04 9.36
C VAL A 112 -9.23 -12.44 7.89
N LYS A 113 -9.22 -13.74 7.59
CA LYS A 113 -9.47 -14.27 6.23
C LYS A 113 -10.90 -14.00 5.74
N ALA A 114 -11.90 -14.16 6.60
CA ALA A 114 -13.30 -13.94 6.27
C ALA A 114 -13.61 -12.46 6.01
N LEU A 115 -13.08 -11.54 6.82
CA LEU A 115 -13.20 -10.07 6.61
C LEU A 115 -12.47 -9.62 5.34
N GLY A 116 -11.30 -10.19 5.05
CA GLY A 116 -10.62 -9.98 3.77
C GLY A 116 -11.50 -10.36 2.57
N CYS A 117 -12.17 -11.51 2.64
CA CYS A 117 -13.15 -11.92 1.63
C CYS A 117 -14.37 -11.00 1.58
N TRP A 118 -14.88 -10.53 2.72
CA TRP A 118 -16.05 -9.63 2.77
C TRP A 118 -15.77 -8.27 2.11
N CYS A 119 -14.62 -7.66 2.40
CA CYS A 119 -14.21 -6.40 1.77
C CYS A 119 -14.01 -6.57 0.25
N HIS A 120 -13.44 -7.70 -0.19
CA HIS A 120 -13.28 -7.99 -1.61
C HIS A 120 -14.64 -8.22 -2.30
N CYS A 121 -15.54 -9.01 -1.71
CA CYS A 121 -16.90 -9.24 -2.25
C CYS A 121 -17.75 -7.97 -2.25
N SER A 122 -17.66 -7.12 -1.23
CA SER A 122 -18.40 -5.85 -1.19
C SER A 122 -17.91 -4.86 -2.24
N ALA A 123 -16.60 -4.83 -2.54
CA ALA A 123 -16.05 -3.99 -3.61
C ALA A 123 -16.52 -4.44 -5.00
N HIS A 124 -16.68 -5.75 -5.24
CA HIS A 124 -17.22 -6.28 -6.49
C HIS A 124 -18.75 -6.15 -6.59
N GLY A 125 -19.49 -6.08 -5.47
CA GLY A 125 -20.93 -5.79 -5.44
C GLY A 125 -21.30 -4.31 -5.57
N CYS A 126 -20.33 -3.40 -5.41
CA CYS A 126 -20.50 -1.95 -5.51
C CYS A 126 -19.83 -1.32 -6.74
N LEU A 127 -19.50 -2.10 -7.78
CA LEU A 127 -19.15 -1.53 -9.08
C LEU A 127 -20.46 -1.30 -9.86
N PRO A 128 -20.92 -0.05 -10.05
CA PRO A 128 -21.91 0.20 -11.08
C PRO A 128 -21.27 -0.19 -12.41
N THR A 129 -21.87 -1.15 -13.09
CA THR A 129 -21.68 -1.34 -14.53
C THR A 129 -22.11 -0.06 -15.23
N THR A 130 -21.15 0.81 -15.55
CA THR A 130 -21.28 1.87 -16.55
C THR A 130 -20.02 1.91 -17.38
#